data_AF-A0A1G0GUJ7-F1
#
_entry.id   AF-A0A1G0GUJ7-F1
#
_cell.length_a   1.000
_cell.length_b   1.000
_cell.length_c   1.000
_cell.angle_alpha   90.00
_cell.angle_beta   90.00
_cell.angle_gamma   90.00
#
_symmetry.space_group_name_H-M   'P 1'
#
loop_
_entity.id
_entity.type
_entity.pdbx_description
1 polymer ?
#
loop_
_entity_poly.entity_id
_entity_poly.type
_entity_poly.pdbx_seq_one_letter_code
_entity_poly.pdbx_strand_id
1 'polypeptide(L)' 'MNKSIQIETIEVLTETEAAKYIGMSRAFLSADRQNGYREGRTKGPVFMKLGRAIRYHRKDLDGWLMENRVVR' A
#
# COMPACT_ATOMS: atom_id res chain seq x y z
N MET A 1 -20.02 0.35 32.10
CA MET A 1 -19.79 1.05 30.82
C MET A 1 -19.01 0.12 29.91
N ASN A 2 -19.70 -0.65 29.07
CA ASN A 2 -19.04 -1.57 28.15
C ASN A 2 -18.48 -0.77 26.99
N LYS A 3 -17.17 -0.49 27.05
CA LYS A 3 -16.41 -0.01 25.89
C LYS A 3 -16.34 -1.20 24.93
N SER A 4 -17.29 -1.31 24.03
CA SER A 4 -17.23 -2.21 22.88
C SER A 4 -15.94 -1.88 22.13
N ILE A 5 -14.96 -2.79 22.21
CA ILE A 5 -13.72 -2.71 21.46
C ILE A 5 -14.13 -2.82 19.99
N GLN A 6 -14.08 -1.70 19.28
CA GLN A 6 -14.21 -1.68 17.83
C GLN A 6 -12.97 -2.39 17.30
N ILE A 7 -13.11 -3.66 16.91
CA ILE A 7 -12.05 -4.36 16.21
C ILE A 7 -12.03 -3.73 14.81
N GLU A 8 -11.12 -2.78 14.59
CA GLU A 8 -10.80 -2.35 13.23
C GLU A 8 -10.40 -3.59 12.44
N THR A 9 -11.22 -3.96 11.47
CA THR A 9 -10.89 -5.03 10.54
C THR A 9 -9.61 -4.64 9.81
N ILE A 10 -8.52 -5.33 10.15
CA ILE A 10 -7.23 -5.23 9.47
C ILE A 10 -7.45 -5.70 8.03
N GLU A 11 -7.56 -4.75 7.09
CA GLU A 11 -7.74 -5.06 5.69
C GLU A 11 -6.38 -5.20 5.00
N VAL A 12 -6.07 -6.44 4.61
CA VAL A 12 -4.84 -6.80 3.90
C VAL A 12 -5.19 -7.10 2.44
N LEU A 13 -4.64 -6.30 1.54
CA LEU A 13 -4.91 -6.38 0.11
C LEU A 13 -3.82 -7.17 -0.62
N THR A 14 -4.23 -7.89 -1.66
CA THR A 14 -3.31 -8.43 -2.68
C THR A 14 -2.71 -7.30 -3.51
N GLU A 15 -1.66 -7.60 -4.28
CA GLU A 15 -1.09 -6.62 -5.22
C GLU A 15 -2.13 -6.07 -6.21
N THR A 16 -3.02 -6.93 -6.73
CA THR A 16 -4.04 -6.53 -7.70
C THR A 16 -5.05 -5.57 -7.07
N GLU A 17 -5.48 -5.84 -5.84
CA GLU A 17 -6.41 -4.97 -5.11
C GLU A 17 -5.74 -3.66 -4.70
N ALA A 18 -4.50 -3.72 -4.21
CA ALA A 18 -3.73 -2.54 -3.85
C ALA A 18 -3.50 -1.60 -5.06
N ALA A 19 -3.15 -2.16 -6.22
CA ALA A 19 -2.99 -1.40 -7.46
C ALA A 19 -4.28 -0.66 -7.83
N LYS A 20 -5.43 -1.36 -7.79
CA LYS A 20 -6.75 -0.75 -8.02
C LYS A 20 -7.06 0.33 -6.98
N TYR A 21 -6.76 0.06 -5.71
CA TYR A 21 -7.06 0.95 -4.59
C TYR A 21 -6.34 2.30 -4.71
N ILE A 22 -5.04 2.29 -4.99
CA ILE A 22 -4.24 3.53 -5.10
C ILE A 22 -4.22 4.13 -6.51
N GLY A 23 -4.97 3.55 -7.45
CA GLY A 23 -5.05 4.04 -8.84
C GLY A 23 -3.79 3.83 -9.68
N MET A 24 -2.94 2.86 -9.33
CA MET A 24 -1.68 2.55 -10.04
C MET A 24 -1.75 1.20 -10.75
N SER A 25 -0.78 0.93 -11.63
CA SER A 25 -0.68 -0.38 -12.29
C SER A 25 0.03 -1.42 -11.41
N ARG A 26 -0.29 -2.71 -11.61
CA ARG A 26 0.48 -3.79 -10.98
C ARG A 26 1.95 -3.79 -11.40
N ALA A 27 2.22 -3.42 -12.65
CA ALA A 27 3.59 -3.30 -13.17
C ALA A 27 4.38 -2.22 -12.42
N PHE A 28 3.75 -1.10 -12.08
CA PHE A 28 4.35 -0.07 -11.22
C PHE A 28 4.76 -0.65 -9.85
N LEU A 29 3.84 -1.34 -9.15
CA LEU A 29 4.14 -1.96 -7.86
C LEU A 29 5.25 -3.02 -7.97
N SER A 30 5.23 -3.86 -8.99
CA SER A 30 6.28 -4.87 -9.20
C SER A 30 7.63 -4.23 -9.51
N ALA A 31 7.66 -3.19 -10.34
CA ALA A 31 8.89 -2.49 -10.68
C ALA A 31 9.48 -1.78 -9.46
N ASP A 32 8.66 -1.17 -8.61
CA ASP A 32 9.10 -0.55 -7.36
C ASP A 32 9.74 -1.58 -6.41
N ARG A 33 9.07 -2.71 -6.16
CA ARG A 33 9.62 -3.76 -5.28
C ARG A 33 10.93 -4.37 -5.78
N GLN A 34 11.08 -4.54 -7.10
CA GLN A 34 12.27 -5.16 -7.69
C GLN A 34 13.47 -4.21 -7.75
N ASN A 35 13.21 -2.94 -8.07
CA ASN A 35 14.28 -1.98 -8.34
C ASN A 35 14.65 -1.15 -7.11
N GLY A 36 13.81 -1.18 -6.06
CA GLY A 36 13.91 -0.26 -4.94
C GLY A 36 13.65 1.19 -5.36
N TYR A 37 13.88 2.11 -4.42
CA TYR A 37 13.83 3.54 -4.69
C TYR A 37 14.92 3.92 -5.70
N ARG A 38 14.52 4.58 -6.78
CA ARG A 38 15.42 5.24 -7.73
C ARG A 38 15.19 6.74 -7.65
N GLU A 39 16.28 7.49 -7.67
CA GLU A 39 16.23 8.94 -7.70
C GLU A 39 15.35 9.43 -8.87
N GLY A 40 14.44 10.36 -8.57
CA GLY A 40 13.50 10.90 -9.56
C GLY A 40 12.28 10.03 -9.89
N ARG A 41 12.07 8.88 -9.22
CA ARG A 41 10.83 8.09 -9.37
C ARG A 41 9.92 8.20 -8.15
N THR A 42 8.62 8.13 -8.38
CA THR A 42 7.64 7.95 -7.32
C THR A 42 7.88 6.61 -6.63
N LYS A 43 8.25 6.65 -5.36
CA LYS A 43 8.38 5.47 -4.50
C LYS A 43 7.02 4.81 -4.34
N GLY A 44 6.95 3.49 -4.40
CA GLY A 44 5.72 2.74 -4.13
C GLY A 44 5.37 2.64 -2.63
N PRO A 45 4.15 2.18 -2.31
CA PRO A 45 3.73 1.99 -0.93
C PRO A 45 4.45 0.82 -0.25
N VAL A 46 4.45 0.84 1.08
CA VAL A 46 4.98 -0.26 1.92
C VAL A 46 4.24 -1.56 1.63
N PHE A 47 4.96 -2.68 1.66
CA PHE A 47 4.40 -4.01 1.43
C PHE A 47 4.99 -5.04 2.40
N MET A 48 4.21 -6.08 2.68
CA MET A 48 4.65 -7.28 3.39
C MET A 48 5.00 -8.37 2.39
N LYS A 49 6.17 -9.01 2.58
CA LYS A 49 6.59 -10.20 1.83
C LYS A 49 6.48 -11.43 2.71
N LEU A 50 5.50 -12.29 2.40
CA LEU A 50 5.20 -13.54 3.10
C LEU A 50 5.54 -14.70 2.18
N GLY A 51 6.83 -15.06 2.12
CA GLY A 51 7.35 -16.02 1.14
C GLY A 51 7.18 -15.50 -0.30
N ARG A 52 6.35 -16.19 -1.10
CA ARG A 52 6.00 -15.78 -2.48
C ARG A 52 4.86 -14.76 -2.53
N ALA A 53 4.11 -14.60 -1.45
CA ALA A 53 2.97 -13.71 -1.39
C ALA A 53 3.40 -12.28 -1.06
N ILE A 54 2.90 -11.31 -1.84
CA ILE A 54 3.00 -9.89 -1.54
C ILE A 54 1.63 -9.41 -1.05
N ARG A 55 1.63 -8.62 0.03
CA ARG A 55 0.43 -8.08 0.65
C ARG A 55 0.64 -6.62 1.04
N TYR A 56 -0.44 -5.86 1.04
CA TYR A 56 -0.45 -4.44 1.38
C TYR A 56 -1.45 -4.23 2.51
N HIS A 57 -1.02 -3.61 3.61
CA HIS A 57 -1.96 -3.20 4.64
C HIS A 57 -2.67 -1.93 4.18
N ARG A 58 -4.00 -1.84 4.33
CA ARG A 58 -4.75 -0.68 3.84
C ARG A 58 -4.25 0.64 4.42
N LYS A 59 -3.94 0.68 5.72
CA LYS A 59 -3.38 1.90 6.36
C LYS A 59 -2.06 2.35 5.74
N ASP A 60 -1.23 1.43 5.24
CA ASP A 60 0.03 1.80 4.59
C ASP A 60 -0.23 2.39 3.21
N LEU A 61 -1.24 1.89 2.50
CA LEU A 61 -1.70 2.47 1.24
C LEU A 61 -2.29 3.87 1.46
N ASP A 62 -3.10 4.04 2.51
CA ASP A 62 -3.67 5.34 2.88
C ASP A 62 -2.57 6.34 3.23
N GLY A 63 -1.58 5.92 4.03
CA GLY A 63 -0.40 6.72 4.36
C GLY A 63 0.34 7.16 3.10
N TRP A 64 0.58 6.24 2.18
CA TRP A 64 1.22 6.54 0.89
C TRP A 64 0.42 7.54 0.05
N LEU A 65 -0.90 7.40 -0.03
CA LEU A 65 -1.76 8.37 -0.73
C LEU A 65 -1.68 9.77 -0.11
N MET A 66 -1.63 9.83 1.23
CA MET A 66 -1.49 11.09 1.95
C MET A 66 -0.12 11.74 1.74
N GLU A 67 0.97 10.97 1.73
CA GLU A 67 2.32 11.46 1.44
C GLU A 67 2.45 12.01 0.01
N ASN A 68 1.72 11.43 -0.95
CA ASN A 68 1.74 11.84 -2.35
C ASN A 68 0.62 12.85 -2.69
N ARG A 69 -0.17 13.28 -1.71
CA ARG A 69 -1.24 14.26 -1.90
C ARG A 69 -0.65 15.66 -2.08
N VAL A 70 -0.92 16.28 -3.22
CA VAL A 70 -0.61 17.69 -3.44
C VAL A 70 -1.80 18.55 -3.03
N VAL A 71 -1.61 19.41 -2.04
CA VAL A 71 -2.58 20.46 -1.69
C VAL A 71 -2.26 21.68 -2.57
N ARG A 72 -3.25 22.16 -3.31
CA ARG A 72 -3.18 23.35 -4.15
C ARG A 72 -4.03 24.46 -3.55
#